data_AF-A0A7L3JAV3-F1
#
_entry.id   AF-A0A7L3JAV3-F1
#
_cell.length_a   1.000
_cell.length_b   1.000
_cell.length_c   1.000
_cell.angle_alpha   90.00
_cell.angle_beta   90.00
_cell.angle_gamma   90.00
#
_symmetry.space_group_name_H-M   'P 1'
#
loop_
_entity.id
_entity.type
_entity.pdbx_description
1 polymer ?
#
loop_
_entity_poly.entity_id
_entity_poly.type
_entity_poly.pdbx_seq_one_letter_code
_entity_poly.pdbx_strand_id
1 'polypeptide(L)'
;MHHFEEDLTCSICCSIFEDPRVLPCSHTFCRNCLEGVIQLSSNFSIWRPLRVPLKCPNCRSIVEIPAAGTESLPINFALKAIIEKYQQEDHSDVATCSEHYRQPLNVYCLLDRKLVCGHCLTIGKHNGHPIDDLHSAYIKEKETSGKLLEQLTDKHWTDVCLLIEKLKEQQSQCESIVQDDKKVVVQYFKKLSNTLEHKKQALLTALDEVNTHILEEYQPLIEKLKKIREEQLELMSLNTSIQKEESPLIFLEEVGDMHQRIKALKQKQLPDVKPVEIYPRIGHLLKDVWSKTEIGQINKILTPKIKLIPKRKFHSKGSGKEGRESKELLQAVNPLAILLLFIIIVVTVFLFHKPMSSVVVEAIPAYISESLLLMYQDFCTHLQNIVDMLCHTFNLLMEFWGRIV
;
A
#
# COMPACT_ATOMS: atom_id res chain seq x y z
N MET A 1 16.05 3.98 71.86
CA MET A 1 15.44 2.62 71.92
C MET A 1 16.47 1.48 71.93
N HIS A 2 17.77 1.72 72.18
CA HIS A 2 18.78 0.63 72.23
C HIS A 2 18.81 -0.16 73.55
N HIS A 3 18.02 0.22 74.56
CA HIS A 3 18.07 -0.43 75.88
C HIS A 3 17.24 -1.72 75.96
N PHE A 4 16.32 -1.94 75.01
CA PHE A 4 15.37 -3.06 75.06
C PHE A 4 15.92 -4.37 74.48
N GLU A 5 16.95 -4.33 73.63
CA GLU A 5 17.48 -5.53 72.97
C GLU A 5 18.27 -6.40 73.96
N GLU A 6 19.02 -5.78 74.86
CA GLU A 6 19.76 -6.48 75.93
C GLU A 6 18.82 -7.31 76.82
N ASP A 7 17.63 -6.79 77.12
CA ASP A 7 16.60 -7.45 77.94
C ASP A 7 15.92 -8.64 77.23
N LEU A 8 16.10 -8.79 75.91
CA LEU A 8 15.56 -9.88 75.10
C LEU A 8 16.62 -10.93 74.71
N THR A 9 17.82 -10.84 75.29
CA THR A 9 18.93 -11.75 74.98
C THR A 9 19.16 -12.79 76.06
N CYS A 10 19.52 -14.00 75.63
CA CYS A 10 19.90 -15.09 76.53
C CYS A 10 21.34 -14.88 77.04
N SER A 11 21.54 -14.99 78.36
CA SER A 11 22.86 -14.82 78.98
C SER A 11 23.86 -15.95 78.69
N ILE A 12 23.45 -17.03 78.00
CA ILE A 12 24.35 -18.13 77.60
C ILE A 12 24.87 -17.92 76.17
N CYS A 13 23.98 -17.71 75.19
CA CYS A 13 24.37 -17.51 73.80
C CYS A 13 24.51 -16.05 73.38
N CYS A 14 24.22 -15.11 74.27
CA CYS A 14 24.25 -13.65 74.04
C CYS A 14 23.45 -13.23 72.79
N SER A 15 22.40 -13.98 72.46
CA SER A 15 21.54 -13.77 71.30
C SER A 15 20.08 -13.70 71.75
N ILE A 16 19.20 -13.15 70.92
CA ILE A 16 17.75 -13.09 71.20
C ILE A 16 17.23 -14.50 71.55
N PHE A 17 16.39 -14.62 72.58
CA PHE A 17 15.93 -15.93 73.05
C PHE A 17 15.25 -16.75 71.94
N GLU A 18 15.70 -17.99 71.78
CA GLU A 18 15.10 -18.99 70.91
C GLU A 18 14.55 -20.14 71.78
N ASP A 19 13.23 -20.37 71.71
CA ASP A 19 12.50 -21.28 72.60
C ASP A 19 12.81 -21.01 74.10
N PRO A 20 12.34 -19.89 74.66
CA PRO A 20 12.67 -19.45 76.02
C PRO A 20 12.03 -20.35 77.07
N ARG A 21 12.83 -21.13 77.81
CA ARG A 21 12.42 -22.02 78.89
C ARG A 21 12.71 -21.41 80.26
N VAL A 22 11.74 -21.51 81.17
CA VAL A 22 11.82 -20.97 82.53
C VAL A 22 12.21 -22.06 83.52
N LEU A 23 13.28 -21.83 84.26
CA LEU A 23 13.65 -22.67 85.40
C LEU A 23 12.77 -22.32 86.62
N PRO A 24 12.52 -23.26 87.55
CA PRO A 24 11.86 -23.01 88.85
C PRO A 24 12.39 -21.82 89.67
N CYS A 25 13.63 -21.37 89.43
CA CYS A 25 14.18 -20.15 90.01
C CYS A 25 13.83 -18.86 89.23
N SER A 26 12.83 -18.93 88.34
CA SER A 26 12.29 -17.86 87.48
C SER A 26 13.24 -17.26 86.43
N HIS A 27 14.44 -17.82 86.24
CA HIS A 27 15.35 -17.40 85.18
C HIS A 27 15.04 -18.13 83.87
N THR A 28 15.14 -17.40 82.76
CA THR A 28 14.79 -17.88 81.42
C THR A 28 16.04 -18.04 80.56
N PHE A 29 16.10 -19.12 79.76
CA PHE A 29 17.21 -19.45 78.86
C PHE A 29 16.68 -20.12 77.59
N CYS A 30 17.44 -20.10 76.49
CA CYS A 30 17.09 -20.90 75.31
C CYS A 30 17.13 -22.39 75.66
N ARG A 31 16.19 -23.17 75.14
CA ARG A 31 16.14 -24.62 75.36
C ARG A 31 17.47 -25.32 75.06
N ASN A 32 18.04 -25.04 73.89
CA ASN A 32 19.31 -25.63 73.43
C ASN A 32 20.48 -25.21 74.33
N CYS A 33 20.42 -24.00 74.90
CA CYS A 33 21.45 -23.53 75.84
C CYS A 33 21.37 -24.28 77.17
N LEU A 34 20.16 -24.56 77.69
CA LEU A 34 19.99 -25.39 78.88
C LEU A 34 20.45 -26.82 78.63
N GLU A 35 20.12 -27.39 77.47
CA GLU A 35 20.55 -28.74 77.09
C GLU A 35 22.07 -28.85 77.02
N GLY A 36 22.75 -27.85 76.43
CA GLY A 36 24.21 -27.76 76.44
C GLY A 36 24.82 -27.66 77.83
N VAL A 37 24.24 -26.86 78.74
CA VAL A 37 24.72 -26.76 80.13
C VAL A 37 24.53 -28.09 80.89
N ILE A 38 23.41 -28.79 80.67
CA ILE A 38 23.14 -30.10 81.28
C ILE A 38 24.18 -31.13 80.82
N GLN A 39 24.45 -31.19 79.50
CA GLN A 39 25.44 -32.10 78.91
C GLN A 39 26.87 -31.82 79.39
N LEU A 40 27.21 -30.56 79.67
CA LEU A 40 28.51 -30.19 80.25
C LEU A 40 28.61 -30.53 81.75
N SER A 41 27.48 -30.58 82.45
CA SER A 41 27.40 -30.86 83.89
C SER A 41 27.30 -32.35 84.26
N SER A 42 27.03 -33.24 83.29
CA SER A 42 26.82 -34.69 83.50
C SER A 42 28.07 -35.51 83.85
N ASN A 43 29.21 -34.88 84.15
CA ASN A 43 30.44 -35.58 84.55
C ASN A 43 30.50 -35.97 86.04
N PHE A 44 29.50 -35.62 86.86
CA PHE A 44 29.50 -35.97 88.30
C PHE A 44 28.08 -36.27 88.82
N SER A 45 27.54 -37.48 88.62
CA SER A 45 26.62 -38.13 89.59
C SER A 45 26.34 -39.59 89.22
N ILE A 46 26.92 -40.53 90.00
CA ILE A 46 26.86 -41.99 89.78
C ILE A 46 25.61 -42.63 90.45
N TRP A 47 24.74 -41.88 91.16
CA TRP A 47 23.63 -42.50 91.93
C TRP A 47 22.34 -41.67 92.00
N ARG A 48 21.57 -41.57 90.89
CA ARG A 48 20.08 -41.48 90.80
C ARG A 48 19.67 -41.16 89.35
N PRO A 49 19.02 -42.05 88.58
CA PRO A 49 18.77 -41.81 87.15
C PRO A 49 17.54 -40.94 86.81
N LEU A 50 16.77 -40.44 87.79
CA LEU A 50 15.43 -39.89 87.51
C LEU A 50 15.32 -38.35 87.49
N ARG A 51 16.29 -37.59 88.02
CA ARG A 51 16.32 -36.11 87.95
C ARG A 51 17.74 -35.59 87.97
N VAL A 52 18.06 -34.62 87.10
CA VAL A 52 19.40 -34.03 87.00
C VAL A 52 19.43 -32.67 87.73
N PRO A 53 20.27 -32.49 88.76
CA PRO A 53 20.41 -31.21 89.45
C PRO A 53 21.24 -30.23 88.58
N LEU A 54 20.59 -29.18 88.08
CA LEU A 54 21.20 -28.10 87.30
C LEU A 54 21.44 -26.89 88.20
N LYS A 55 22.64 -26.29 88.15
CA LYS A 55 22.88 -24.97 88.75
C LYS A 55 22.52 -23.89 87.74
N CYS A 56 21.60 -23.00 88.10
CA CYS A 56 21.22 -21.87 87.24
C CYS A 56 22.45 -20.97 86.96
N PRO A 57 22.78 -20.66 85.69
CA PRO A 57 23.91 -19.80 85.35
C PRO A 57 23.84 -18.38 85.95
N ASN A 58 22.63 -17.84 86.14
CA ASN A 58 22.46 -16.48 86.65
C ASN A 58 22.49 -16.39 88.18
N CYS A 59 21.71 -17.22 88.89
CA CYS A 59 21.57 -17.14 90.35
C CYS A 59 22.21 -18.30 91.13
N ARG A 60 22.78 -19.30 90.44
CA ARG A 60 23.46 -20.48 91.00
C ARG A 60 22.60 -21.40 91.86
N SER A 61 21.29 -21.17 91.97
CA SER A 61 20.35 -22.07 92.64
C SER A 61 20.34 -23.44 91.97
N ILE A 62 20.27 -24.50 92.76
CA ILE A 62 20.15 -25.88 92.26
C ILE A 62 18.69 -26.16 91.95
N VAL A 63 18.44 -26.58 90.71
CA VAL A 63 17.12 -26.82 90.14
C VAL A 63 17.08 -28.26 89.64
N GLU A 64 16.04 -29.02 89.99
CA GLU A 64 15.86 -30.38 89.46
C GLU A 64 15.18 -30.34 88.09
N ILE A 65 15.84 -30.87 87.06
CA ILE A 65 15.26 -31.02 85.72
C ILE A 65 14.49 -32.34 85.65
N PRO A 66 13.24 -32.35 85.15
CA PRO A 66 12.46 -33.58 85.01
C PRO A 66 13.11 -34.60 84.07
N ALA A 67 12.79 -35.89 84.23
CA ALA A 67 13.32 -36.98 83.40
C ALA A 67 13.02 -36.81 81.89
N ALA A 68 11.97 -36.07 81.55
CA ALA A 68 11.60 -35.74 80.17
C ALA A 68 12.47 -34.63 79.53
N GLY A 69 13.52 -34.17 80.23
CA GLY A 69 14.50 -33.21 79.71
C GLY A 69 13.98 -31.77 79.69
N THR A 70 14.75 -30.90 79.04
CA THR A 70 14.47 -29.45 78.90
C THR A 70 13.18 -29.14 78.15
N GLU A 71 12.64 -30.08 77.38
CA GLU A 71 11.34 -29.97 76.72
C GLU A 71 10.17 -29.79 77.69
N SER A 72 10.30 -30.38 78.87
CA SER A 72 9.25 -30.37 79.88
C SER A 72 9.21 -29.09 80.71
N LEU A 73 10.21 -28.21 80.55
CA LEU A 73 10.23 -26.92 81.23
C LEU A 73 9.20 -25.96 80.62
N PRO A 74 8.52 -25.15 81.47
CA PRO A 74 7.58 -24.15 81.00
C PRO A 74 8.22 -23.17 80.01
N ILE A 75 7.51 -22.85 78.93
CA ILE A 75 7.91 -21.80 77.99
C ILE A 75 7.49 -20.44 78.57
N ASN A 76 8.36 -19.45 78.48
CA ASN A 76 7.99 -18.07 78.78
C ASN A 76 7.20 -17.47 77.61
N PHE A 77 5.90 -17.73 77.57
CA PHE A 77 5.04 -17.27 76.48
C PHE A 77 4.96 -15.73 76.38
N ALA A 78 5.08 -15.01 77.49
CA ALA A 78 5.09 -13.55 77.48
C ALA A 78 6.36 -13.01 76.79
N LEU A 79 7.52 -13.55 77.14
CA LEU A 79 8.78 -13.19 76.48
C LEU A 79 8.76 -13.58 75.00
N LYS A 80 8.24 -14.77 74.69
CA LYS A 80 8.07 -15.22 73.30
C LYS A 80 7.18 -14.27 72.50
N ALA A 81 6.04 -13.84 73.03
CA ALA A 81 5.14 -12.89 72.38
C ALA A 81 5.78 -11.50 72.19
N ILE A 82 6.58 -11.04 73.15
CA ILE A 82 7.34 -9.78 73.03
C ILE A 82 8.39 -9.89 71.92
N ILE A 83 9.13 -11.01 71.84
CA ILE A 83 10.12 -11.27 70.78
C ILE A 83 9.44 -11.34 69.42
N GLU A 84 8.31 -12.04 69.31
CA GLU A 84 7.52 -12.12 68.07
C GLU A 84 7.04 -10.74 67.62
N LYS A 85 6.57 -9.90 68.56
CA LYS A 85 6.16 -8.53 68.25
C LYS A 85 7.35 -7.64 67.87
N TYR A 86 8.47 -7.75 68.56
CA TYR A 86 9.71 -7.02 68.24
C TYR A 86 10.25 -7.39 66.86
N GLN A 87 10.12 -8.66 66.45
CA GLN A 87 10.47 -9.11 65.10
C GLN A 87 9.44 -8.70 64.03
N GLN A 88 8.17 -8.48 64.40
CA GLN A 88 7.11 -7.98 63.52
C GLN A 88 7.13 -6.46 63.35
N GLU A 89 7.66 -5.70 64.32
CA GLU A 89 7.94 -4.27 64.16
C GLU A 89 9.10 -4.12 63.17
N ASP A 90 8.70 -3.87 61.93
CA ASP A 90 9.47 -3.78 60.71
C ASP A 90 10.79 -2.98 60.84
N HIS A 91 11.89 -3.67 61.13
CA HIS A 91 13.24 -3.18 60.83
C HIS A 91 13.65 -3.52 59.38
N SER A 92 12.69 -3.90 58.50
CA SER A 92 12.97 -4.28 57.09
C SER A 92 13.25 -3.10 56.16
N ASP A 93 12.98 -1.85 56.58
CA ASP A 93 13.25 -0.66 55.77
C ASP A 93 14.74 -0.30 55.66
N VAL A 94 15.61 -1.01 56.37
CA VAL A 94 17.06 -0.81 56.25
C VAL A 94 17.57 -1.61 55.06
N ALA A 95 17.71 -0.95 53.92
CA ALA A 95 18.36 -1.52 52.74
C ALA A 95 19.73 -2.11 53.13
N THR A 96 19.93 -3.40 52.90
CA THR A 96 21.16 -4.10 53.27
C THR A 96 22.04 -4.39 52.06
N CYS A 97 23.34 -4.53 52.30
CA CYS A 97 24.32 -4.82 51.26
C CYS A 97 24.13 -6.24 50.73
N SER A 98 24.09 -6.38 49.40
CA SER A 98 24.02 -7.69 48.73
C SER A 98 25.25 -8.57 49.00
N GLU A 99 26.42 -7.95 49.16
CA GLU A 99 27.71 -8.65 49.30
C GLU A 99 28.06 -8.96 50.77
N HIS A 100 27.48 -8.23 51.72
CA HIS A 100 27.84 -8.34 53.13
C HIS A 100 26.59 -8.60 53.98
N TYR A 101 26.49 -9.82 54.50
CA TYR A 101 25.31 -10.30 55.21
C TYR A 101 24.91 -9.36 56.35
N ARG A 102 23.66 -8.89 56.32
CA ARG A 102 23.03 -7.99 57.31
C ARG A 102 23.75 -6.65 57.52
N GLN A 103 24.62 -6.22 56.62
CA GLN A 103 25.25 -4.92 56.72
C GLN A 103 24.35 -3.83 56.13
N PRO A 104 24.03 -2.75 56.86
CA PRO A 104 23.16 -1.69 56.35
C PRO A 104 23.87 -0.85 55.29
N LEU A 105 23.15 -0.48 54.23
CA LEU A 105 23.58 0.50 53.24
C LEU A 105 23.35 1.90 53.82
N ASN A 106 24.41 2.51 54.33
CA ASN A 106 24.34 3.76 55.10
C ASN A 106 25.33 4.83 54.65
N VAL A 107 26.08 4.60 53.58
CA VAL A 107 27.07 5.54 53.02
C VAL A 107 26.84 5.67 51.52
N TYR A 108 26.99 6.88 50.98
CA TYR A 108 26.93 7.10 49.52
C TYR A 108 28.35 7.25 48.96
N CYS A 109 28.70 6.41 47.98
CA CYS A 109 29.96 6.53 47.25
C CYS A 109 29.79 7.54 46.11
N LEU A 110 30.56 8.63 46.13
CA LEU A 110 30.47 9.70 45.13
C LEU A 110 31.06 9.30 43.77
N LEU A 111 32.06 8.42 43.77
CA LEU A 111 32.70 7.96 42.54
C LEU A 111 31.77 7.01 41.76
N ASP A 112 31.18 6.04 42.46
CA ASP A 112 30.32 5.01 41.87
C ASP A 112 28.83 5.37 41.87
N ARG A 113 28.47 6.51 42.46
CA ARG A 113 27.10 7.04 42.59
C ARG A 113 26.09 6.03 43.13
N LYS A 114 26.46 5.32 44.20
CA LYS A 114 25.61 4.27 44.80
C LYS A 114 25.74 4.19 46.32
N LEU A 115 24.71 3.62 46.95
CA LEU A 115 24.72 3.30 48.37
C LEU A 115 25.62 2.08 48.64
N VAL A 116 26.44 2.17 49.69
CA VAL A 116 27.38 1.15 50.14
C VAL A 116 27.32 1.00 51.67
N CYS A 117 27.72 -0.17 52.18
CA CYS A 117 27.84 -0.42 53.62
C CYS A 117 29.26 -0.16 54.13
N GLY A 118 29.44 -0.11 55.46
CA GLY A 118 30.75 0.09 56.08
C GLY A 118 31.84 -0.90 55.64
N HIS A 119 31.50 -2.19 55.49
CA HIS A 119 32.45 -3.20 55.00
C HIS A 119 32.93 -2.94 53.56
N CYS A 120 32.04 -2.48 52.67
CA CYS A 120 32.41 -2.09 51.30
C CYS A 120 33.44 -0.95 51.29
N LEU A 121 33.34 -0.02 52.24
CA LEU A 121 34.20 1.15 52.37
C LEU A 121 35.55 0.81 53.01
N THR A 122 35.60 -0.06 54.02
CA THR A 122 36.82 -0.26 54.81
C THR A 122 37.73 -1.35 54.26
N ILE A 123 37.16 -2.44 53.73
CA ILE A 123 37.93 -3.61 53.26
C ILE A 123 37.49 -4.03 51.85
N GLY A 124 36.30 -3.59 51.42
CA GLY A 124 35.72 -3.95 50.14
C GLY A 124 36.12 -3.04 48.97
N LYS A 125 35.34 -3.15 47.89
CA LYS A 125 35.60 -2.52 46.57
C LYS A 125 35.56 -0.99 46.55
N HIS A 126 35.14 -0.35 47.64
CA HIS A 126 35.02 1.10 47.75
C HIS A 126 36.05 1.70 48.72
N ASN A 127 37.08 0.92 49.08
CA ASN A 127 38.20 1.42 49.90
C ASN A 127 38.92 2.58 49.19
N GLY A 128 39.02 3.71 49.90
CA GLY A 128 39.66 4.92 49.39
C GLY A 128 38.81 5.76 48.43
N HIS A 129 37.56 5.35 48.12
CA HIS A 129 36.67 6.17 47.30
C HIS A 129 36.12 7.37 48.11
N PRO A 130 35.91 8.53 47.47
CA PRO A 130 35.25 9.66 48.12
C PRO A 130 33.80 9.29 48.47
N ILE A 131 33.40 9.60 49.69
CA ILE A 131 32.06 9.33 50.22
C ILE A 131 31.39 10.61 50.70
N ASP A 132 30.07 10.54 50.83
CA ASP A 132 29.24 11.57 51.42
C ASP A 132 28.19 10.94 52.35
N ASP A 133 27.65 11.73 53.27
CA ASP A 133 26.53 11.27 54.08
C ASP A 133 25.26 11.17 53.23
N LEU A 134 24.33 10.30 53.63
CA LEU A 134 23.12 10.01 52.85
C LEU A 134 22.27 11.24 52.58
N HIS A 135 22.17 12.15 53.55
CA HIS A 135 21.31 13.32 53.43
C HIS A 135 21.91 14.34 52.46
N SER A 136 23.21 14.62 52.60
CA SER A 136 23.94 15.51 51.69
C SER A 136 23.99 14.95 50.26
N ALA A 137 24.25 13.66 50.11
CA ALA A 137 24.23 12.99 48.80
C ALA A 137 22.84 13.05 48.15
N TYR A 138 21.78 12.79 48.93
CA TYR A 138 20.40 12.87 48.44
C TYR A 138 20.07 14.25 47.90
N ILE A 139 20.39 15.32 48.64
CA ILE A 139 20.11 16.70 48.21
C ILE A 139 20.87 17.01 46.91
N LYS A 140 22.17 16.69 46.87
CA LYS A 140 23.02 16.94 45.70
C LYS A 140 22.54 16.17 44.47
N GLU A 141 22.31 14.87 44.59
CA GLU A 141 21.87 14.04 43.46
C GLU A 141 20.48 14.46 42.96
N LYS A 142 19.56 14.79 43.87
CA LYS A 142 18.23 15.32 43.52
C LYS A 142 18.31 16.65 42.75
N GLU A 143 19.18 17.55 43.18
CA GLU A 143 19.44 18.81 42.48
C GLU A 143 20.09 18.57 41.11
N THR A 144 21.11 17.70 41.04
CA THR A 144 21.77 17.38 39.76
C THR A 144 20.85 16.69 38.78
N SER A 145 19.92 15.83 39.25
CA SER A 145 18.90 15.22 38.41
C SER A 145 17.97 16.25 37.80
N GLY A 146 17.62 17.31 38.55
CA GLY A 146 16.85 18.44 38.01
C GLY A 146 17.61 19.17 36.90
N LYS A 147 18.90 19.47 37.12
CA LYS A 147 19.77 20.13 36.12
C LYS A 147 19.95 19.28 34.86
N LEU A 148 20.09 17.96 34.99
CA LEU A 148 20.16 17.04 33.84
C LEU A 148 18.85 17.05 33.03
N LEU A 149 17.70 17.14 33.70
CA LEU A 149 16.41 17.26 33.03
C LEU A 149 16.31 18.58 32.27
N GLU A 150 16.73 19.69 32.88
CA GLU A 150 16.75 21.01 32.24
C GLU A 150 17.61 21.02 30.97
N GLN A 151 18.75 20.31 30.98
CA GLN A 151 19.60 20.13 29.79
C GLN A 151 18.92 19.34 28.67
N LEU A 152 18.04 18.38 29.01
CA LEU A 152 17.30 17.61 28.01
C LEU A 152 16.11 18.39 27.44
N THR A 153 15.55 19.34 28.17
CA THR A 153 14.45 20.22 27.74
C THR A 153 14.94 21.60 27.32
N ASP A 154 16.17 21.67 26.82
CA ASP A 154 16.82 22.91 26.45
C ASP A 154 16.34 23.40 25.06
N LYS A 155 17.10 24.34 24.50
CA LYS A 155 16.82 24.87 23.16
C LYS A 155 16.83 23.76 22.10
N HIS A 156 17.72 22.78 22.20
CA HIS A 156 17.81 21.69 21.23
C HIS A 156 16.52 20.86 21.20
N TRP A 157 15.89 20.59 22.35
CA TRP A 157 14.57 19.94 22.40
C TRP A 157 13.50 20.73 21.63
N THR A 158 13.47 22.05 21.82
CA THR A 158 12.52 22.93 21.12
C THR A 158 12.78 22.91 19.61
N ASP A 159 14.04 22.97 19.19
CA ASP A 159 14.44 22.91 17.77
C ASP A 159 14.05 21.56 17.13
N VAL A 160 14.21 20.44 17.86
CA VAL A 160 13.76 19.11 17.42
C VAL A 160 12.25 19.06 17.23
N CYS A 161 11.47 19.57 18.20
CA CYS A 161 10.02 19.63 18.09
C CYS A 161 9.57 20.47 16.89
N LEU A 162 10.15 21.66 16.71
CA LEU A 162 9.86 22.54 15.57
C LEU A 162 10.23 21.88 14.23
N LEU A 163 11.35 21.15 14.19
CA LEU A 163 11.75 20.44 12.97
C LEU A 163 10.78 19.31 12.63
N ILE A 164 10.28 18.58 13.63
CA ILE A 164 9.24 17.56 13.43
C ILE A 164 7.96 18.18 12.87
N GLU A 165 7.51 19.31 13.41
CA GLU A 165 6.33 20.02 12.91
C GLU A 165 6.53 20.50 11.46
N LYS A 166 7.67 21.12 11.17
CA LYS A 166 8.03 21.57 9.82
C LYS A 166 8.06 20.41 8.82
N LEU A 167 8.65 19.27 9.19
CA LEU A 167 8.71 18.10 8.33
C LEU A 167 7.31 17.51 8.08
N LYS A 168 6.44 17.48 9.10
CA LYS A 168 5.05 17.05 8.94
C LYS A 168 4.27 17.97 8.01
N GLU A 169 4.46 19.28 8.13
CA GLU A 169 3.84 20.25 7.24
C GLU A 169 4.30 20.04 5.78
N GLN A 170 5.61 19.93 5.57
CA GLN A 170 6.18 19.68 4.24
C GLN A 170 5.68 18.35 3.65
N GLN A 171 5.62 17.29 4.44
CA GLN A 171 5.08 16.01 4.02
C GLN A 171 3.62 16.15 3.55
N SER A 172 2.77 16.79 4.36
CA SER A 172 1.36 17.02 4.05
C SER A 172 1.18 17.84 2.76
N GLN A 173 2.00 18.89 2.58
CA GLN A 173 2.00 19.70 1.36
C GLN A 173 2.35 18.87 0.12
N CYS A 174 3.43 18.07 0.18
CA CYS A 174 3.83 17.19 -0.92
C CYS A 174 2.75 16.14 -1.23
N GLU A 175 2.16 15.52 -0.20
CA GLU A 175 1.06 14.57 -0.36
C GLU A 175 -0.15 15.22 -1.04
N SER A 176 -0.50 16.46 -0.66
CA SER A 176 -1.59 17.22 -1.27
C SER A 176 -1.35 17.45 -2.77
N ILE A 177 -0.14 17.88 -3.16
CA ILE A 177 0.23 18.08 -4.57
C ILE A 177 0.07 16.78 -5.35
N VAL A 178 0.57 15.66 -4.82
CA VAL A 178 0.45 14.35 -5.48
C VAL A 178 -1.03 13.94 -5.63
N GLN A 179 -1.88 14.22 -4.66
CA GLN A 179 -3.31 13.94 -4.76
C GLN A 179 -4.00 14.82 -5.82
N ASP A 180 -3.60 16.08 -5.93
CA ASP A 180 -4.15 16.98 -6.94
C ASP A 180 -3.70 16.58 -8.35
N ASP A 181 -2.44 16.20 -8.54
CA ASP A 181 -1.94 15.67 -9.81
C ASP A 181 -2.66 14.38 -10.21
N LYS A 182 -2.92 13.47 -9.25
CA LYS A 182 -3.76 12.27 -9.50
C LYS A 182 -5.14 12.65 -10.00
N LYS A 183 -5.78 13.66 -9.42
CA LYS A 183 -7.09 14.15 -9.88
C LYS A 183 -7.00 14.71 -11.31
N VAL A 184 -5.96 15.49 -11.62
CA VAL A 184 -5.73 16.03 -12.97
C VAL A 184 -5.61 14.91 -13.99
N VAL A 185 -4.81 13.87 -13.71
CA VAL A 185 -4.67 12.70 -14.59
C VAL A 185 -6.01 12.01 -14.82
N VAL A 186 -6.74 11.70 -13.74
CA VAL A 186 -8.05 11.03 -13.84
C VAL A 186 -9.04 11.87 -14.66
N GLN A 187 -9.10 13.18 -14.42
CA GLN A 187 -10.00 14.09 -15.14
C GLN A 187 -9.63 14.18 -16.63
N TYR A 188 -8.35 14.27 -16.97
CA TYR A 188 -7.88 14.34 -18.35
C TYR A 188 -8.31 13.09 -19.14
N PHE A 189 -8.02 11.90 -18.61
CA PHE A 189 -8.38 10.65 -19.29
C PHE A 189 -9.90 10.42 -19.32
N LYS A 190 -10.63 10.82 -18.28
CA LYS A 190 -12.10 10.78 -18.30
C LYS A 190 -12.68 11.66 -19.41
N LYS A 191 -12.14 12.88 -19.59
CA LYS A 191 -12.56 13.79 -20.67
C LYS A 191 -12.26 13.18 -22.04
N LEU A 192 -11.07 12.58 -22.22
CA LEU A 192 -10.69 11.93 -23.47
C LEU A 192 -11.60 10.74 -23.81
N SER A 193 -11.83 9.84 -22.86
CA SER A 193 -12.74 8.69 -23.04
C SER A 193 -14.15 9.14 -23.38
N ASN A 194 -14.67 10.17 -22.70
CA ASN A 194 -15.97 10.74 -23.02
C ASN A 194 -15.99 11.29 -24.45
N THR A 195 -14.99 12.08 -24.86
CA THR A 195 -14.90 12.58 -26.25
C THR A 195 -14.94 11.44 -27.27
N LEU A 196 -14.16 10.38 -27.06
CA LEU A 196 -14.13 9.21 -27.94
C LEU A 196 -15.50 8.54 -28.04
N GLU A 197 -16.16 8.33 -26.90
CA GLU A 197 -17.47 7.70 -26.85
C GLU A 197 -18.54 8.56 -27.56
N HIS A 198 -18.53 9.88 -27.36
CA HIS A 198 -19.45 10.79 -28.06
C HIS A 198 -19.25 10.73 -29.59
N LYS A 199 -17.99 10.65 -30.04
CA LYS A 199 -17.70 10.53 -31.48
C LYS A 199 -18.12 9.18 -32.03
N LYS A 200 -17.89 8.08 -31.31
CA LYS A 200 -18.38 6.74 -31.67
C LYS A 200 -19.89 6.78 -31.84
N GLN A 201 -20.61 7.34 -30.86
CA GLN A 201 -22.06 7.45 -30.89
C GLN A 201 -22.55 8.28 -32.08
N ALA A 202 -21.90 9.42 -32.37
CA ALA A 202 -22.26 10.26 -33.51
C ALA A 202 -22.10 9.53 -34.86
N LEU A 203 -21.06 8.69 -35.01
CA LEU A 203 -20.86 7.89 -36.22
C LEU A 203 -21.91 6.79 -36.37
N LEU A 204 -22.30 6.15 -35.27
CA LEU A 204 -23.37 5.14 -35.26
C LEU A 204 -24.72 5.77 -35.61
N THR A 205 -25.06 6.91 -34.99
CA THR A 205 -26.29 7.64 -35.31
C THR A 205 -26.34 8.05 -36.78
N ALA A 206 -25.24 8.52 -37.37
CA ALA A 206 -25.19 8.83 -38.80
C ALA A 206 -25.42 7.60 -39.70
N LEU A 207 -25.06 6.40 -39.26
CA LEU A 207 -25.36 5.15 -39.98
C LEU A 207 -26.82 4.72 -39.79
N ASP A 208 -27.37 4.88 -38.59
CA ASP A 208 -28.78 4.61 -38.31
C ASP A 208 -29.70 5.52 -39.13
N GLU A 209 -29.37 6.80 -39.28
CA GLU A 209 -30.07 7.73 -40.16
C GLU A 209 -30.11 7.23 -41.62
N VAL A 210 -28.98 6.73 -42.12
CA VAL A 210 -28.90 6.15 -43.47
C VAL A 210 -29.73 4.88 -43.57
N ASN A 211 -29.72 4.01 -42.56
CA ASN A 211 -30.57 2.82 -42.53
C ASN A 211 -32.05 3.18 -42.56
N THR A 212 -32.47 4.20 -41.83
CA THR A 212 -33.84 4.72 -41.89
C THR A 212 -34.19 5.18 -43.30
N HIS A 213 -33.32 5.95 -43.96
CA HIS A 213 -33.56 6.36 -45.34
C HIS A 213 -33.60 5.18 -46.33
N ILE A 214 -32.81 4.12 -46.13
CA ILE A 214 -32.91 2.89 -46.95
C ILE A 214 -34.30 2.27 -46.79
N LEU A 215 -34.81 2.18 -45.57
CA LEU A 215 -36.14 1.64 -45.30
C LEU A 215 -37.23 2.51 -45.95
N GLU A 216 -37.15 3.83 -45.82
CA GLU A 216 -38.08 4.78 -46.43
C GLU A 216 -38.13 4.65 -47.97
N GLU A 217 -36.98 4.43 -48.61
CA GLU A 217 -36.89 4.27 -50.07
C GLU A 217 -37.42 2.92 -50.56
N TYR A 218 -37.08 1.81 -49.88
CA TYR A 218 -37.37 0.46 -50.39
C TYR A 218 -38.65 -0.17 -49.86
N GLN A 219 -39.06 0.10 -48.61
CA GLN A 219 -40.24 -0.49 -48.00
C GLN A 219 -41.54 -0.25 -48.80
N PRO A 220 -41.87 0.97 -49.27
CA PRO A 220 -43.11 1.18 -50.04
C PRO A 220 -43.11 0.42 -51.37
N LEU A 221 -41.94 0.26 -52.00
CA LEU A 221 -41.80 -0.50 -53.24
C LEU A 221 -42.03 -1.99 -53.00
N ILE A 222 -41.46 -2.53 -51.92
CA ILE A 222 -41.64 -3.92 -51.49
C ILE A 222 -43.12 -4.20 -51.19
N GLU A 223 -43.78 -3.34 -50.40
CA GLU A 223 -45.20 -3.52 -50.05
C GLU A 223 -46.11 -3.43 -51.29
N LYS A 224 -45.84 -2.51 -52.22
CA LYS A 224 -46.57 -2.44 -53.50
C LYS A 224 -46.45 -3.75 -54.30
N LEU A 225 -45.24 -4.32 -54.38
CA LEU A 225 -45.01 -5.59 -55.09
C LEU A 225 -45.64 -6.79 -54.36
N LYS A 226 -45.60 -6.82 -53.02
CA LYS A 226 -46.27 -7.85 -52.22
C LYS A 226 -47.78 -7.85 -52.47
N LYS A 227 -48.42 -6.68 -52.47
CA LYS A 227 -49.86 -6.56 -52.75
C LYS A 227 -50.23 -7.08 -54.14
N ILE A 228 -49.44 -6.75 -55.17
CA ILE A 228 -49.67 -7.29 -56.53
C ILE A 228 -49.55 -8.81 -56.54
N ARG A 229 -48.56 -9.36 -55.82
CA ARG A 229 -48.36 -10.81 -55.69
C ARG A 229 -49.50 -11.50 -54.94
N GLU A 230 -50.02 -10.89 -53.87
CA GLU A 230 -51.17 -11.42 -53.11
C GLU A 230 -52.42 -11.49 -53.98
N GLU A 231 -52.75 -10.42 -54.71
CA GLU A 231 -53.87 -10.42 -55.66
C GLU A 231 -53.70 -11.50 -56.76
N GLN A 232 -52.47 -11.75 -57.22
CA GLN A 232 -52.20 -12.84 -58.17
C GLN A 232 -52.50 -14.21 -57.56
N LEU A 233 -52.08 -14.45 -56.31
CA LEU A 233 -52.33 -15.72 -55.60
C LEU A 233 -53.83 -15.93 -55.34
N GLU A 234 -54.56 -14.88 -54.97
CA GLU A 234 -56.02 -14.91 -54.80
C GLU A 234 -56.72 -15.31 -56.11
N LEU A 235 -56.33 -14.71 -57.24
CA LEU A 235 -56.89 -15.09 -58.55
C LEU A 235 -56.54 -16.52 -58.96
N MET A 236 -55.32 -16.99 -58.65
CA MET A 236 -54.94 -18.39 -58.87
C MET A 236 -55.80 -19.34 -58.04
N SER A 237 -56.08 -19.00 -56.78
CA SER A 237 -56.97 -19.76 -55.91
C SER A 237 -58.41 -19.75 -56.41
N LEU A 238 -58.94 -18.57 -56.76
CA LEU A 238 -60.29 -18.42 -57.29
C LEU A 238 -60.50 -19.30 -58.53
N ASN A 239 -59.52 -19.31 -59.45
CA ASN A 239 -59.57 -20.18 -60.62
C ASN A 239 -59.75 -21.66 -60.23
N THR A 240 -59.08 -22.16 -59.19
CA THR A 240 -59.28 -23.57 -58.77
C THR A 240 -60.69 -23.87 -58.26
N SER A 241 -61.41 -22.87 -57.74
CA SER A 241 -62.81 -23.00 -57.35
C SER A 241 -63.72 -22.97 -58.58
N ILE A 242 -63.51 -21.99 -59.46
CA ILE A 242 -64.25 -21.84 -60.72
C ILE A 242 -64.15 -23.13 -61.56
N GLN A 243 -62.99 -23.76 -61.64
CA GLN A 243 -62.79 -25.02 -62.38
C GLN A 243 -63.61 -26.21 -61.82
N LYS A 244 -64.14 -26.11 -60.59
CA LYS A 244 -64.99 -27.13 -59.97
C LYS A 244 -66.49 -26.81 -60.10
N GLU A 245 -66.85 -25.66 -60.67
CA GLU A 245 -68.24 -25.26 -60.83
C GLU A 245 -68.93 -26.14 -61.89
N GLU A 246 -70.07 -26.74 -61.51
CA GLU A 246 -70.80 -27.67 -62.37
C GLU A 246 -71.86 -26.94 -63.23
N SER A 247 -72.28 -25.73 -62.82
CA SER A 247 -73.25 -24.90 -63.55
C SER A 247 -72.61 -24.10 -64.69
N PRO A 248 -72.99 -24.33 -65.97
CA PRO A 248 -72.42 -23.60 -67.09
C PRO A 248 -72.66 -22.09 -67.05
N LEU A 249 -73.80 -21.65 -66.48
CA LEU A 249 -74.15 -20.23 -66.39
C LEU A 249 -73.28 -19.50 -65.36
N ILE A 250 -73.13 -20.07 -64.16
CA ILE A 250 -72.33 -19.48 -63.07
C ILE A 250 -70.84 -19.47 -63.48
N PHE A 251 -70.37 -20.57 -64.05
CA PHE A 251 -69.00 -20.67 -64.57
C PHE A 251 -68.67 -19.54 -65.56
N LEU A 252 -69.53 -19.29 -66.56
CA LEU A 252 -69.28 -18.25 -67.57
C LEU A 252 -69.26 -16.84 -66.97
N GLU A 253 -70.09 -16.57 -65.96
CA GLU A 253 -70.12 -15.29 -65.26
C GLU A 253 -68.84 -15.08 -64.41
N GLU A 254 -68.48 -16.06 -63.57
CA GLU A 254 -67.29 -15.98 -62.70
C GLU A 254 -65.98 -15.94 -63.51
N VAL A 255 -65.90 -16.70 -64.60
CA VAL A 255 -64.78 -16.66 -65.54
C VAL A 255 -64.68 -15.28 -66.20
N GLY A 256 -65.81 -14.66 -66.56
CA GLY A 256 -65.84 -13.31 -67.13
C GLY A 256 -65.26 -12.26 -66.19
N ASP A 257 -65.70 -12.26 -64.92
CA ASP A 257 -65.16 -11.38 -63.87
C ASP A 257 -63.66 -11.64 -63.64
N MET A 258 -63.24 -12.92 -63.58
CA MET A 258 -61.83 -13.29 -63.43
C MET A 258 -60.97 -12.75 -64.60
N HIS A 259 -61.43 -12.85 -65.85
CA HIS A 259 -60.71 -12.27 -67.00
C HIS A 259 -60.54 -10.76 -66.87
N GLN A 260 -61.56 -10.05 -66.39
CA GLN A 260 -61.50 -8.61 -66.15
C GLN A 260 -60.49 -8.27 -65.05
N ARG A 261 -60.49 -9.02 -63.94
CA ARG A 261 -59.52 -8.83 -62.83
C ARG A 261 -58.09 -9.13 -63.26
N ILE A 262 -57.85 -10.19 -64.04
CA ILE A 262 -56.52 -10.51 -64.59
C ILE A 262 -56.04 -9.39 -65.51
N LYS A 263 -56.92 -8.87 -66.39
CA LYS A 263 -56.59 -7.75 -67.28
C LYS A 263 -56.23 -6.50 -66.49
N ALA A 264 -57.00 -6.15 -65.47
CA ALA A 264 -56.71 -5.02 -64.59
C ALA A 264 -55.37 -5.20 -63.84
N LEU A 265 -55.07 -6.40 -63.36
CA LEU A 265 -53.83 -6.69 -62.66
C LEU A 265 -52.60 -6.58 -63.60
N LYS A 266 -52.69 -7.10 -64.82
CA LYS A 266 -51.61 -7.02 -65.82
C LYS A 266 -51.34 -5.59 -66.31
N GLN A 267 -52.31 -4.68 -66.17
CA GLN A 267 -52.15 -3.27 -66.50
C GLN A 267 -51.50 -2.44 -65.38
N LYS A 268 -51.36 -2.97 -64.16
CA LYS A 268 -50.69 -2.26 -63.06
C LYS A 268 -49.20 -2.06 -63.37
N GLN A 269 -48.73 -0.82 -63.29
CA GLN A 269 -47.31 -0.51 -63.49
C GLN A 269 -46.45 -1.00 -62.32
N LEU A 270 -45.37 -1.70 -62.65
CA LEU A 270 -44.33 -2.10 -61.71
C LEU A 270 -43.46 -0.88 -61.34
N PRO A 271 -43.05 -0.74 -60.07
CA PRO A 271 -42.15 0.33 -59.66
C PRO A 271 -40.76 0.20 -60.32
N ASP A 272 -40.15 1.33 -60.68
CA ASP A 272 -38.76 1.41 -61.13
C ASP A 272 -37.81 1.37 -59.92
N VAL A 273 -36.90 0.39 -59.88
CA VAL A 273 -35.97 0.19 -58.77
C VAL A 273 -34.60 0.73 -59.14
N LYS A 274 -34.20 1.83 -58.49
CA LYS A 274 -32.87 2.42 -58.67
C LYS A 274 -31.91 1.89 -57.60
N PRO A 275 -30.76 1.29 -57.98
CA PRO A 275 -29.77 0.86 -57.00
C PRO A 275 -29.12 2.08 -56.35
N VAL A 276 -29.05 2.08 -55.01
CA VAL A 276 -28.32 3.09 -54.23
C VAL A 276 -27.06 2.49 -53.61
N GLU A 277 -26.11 3.35 -53.27
CA GLU A 277 -24.90 3.00 -52.53
C GLU A 277 -24.65 4.01 -51.40
N ILE A 278 -24.01 3.56 -50.33
CA ILE A 278 -23.71 4.37 -49.14
C ILE A 278 -22.33 5.00 -49.32
N TYR A 279 -22.24 6.34 -49.25
CA TYR A 279 -20.99 7.08 -49.38
C TYR A 279 -20.90 8.27 -48.41
N PRO A 280 -19.72 8.54 -47.81
CA PRO A 280 -18.51 7.71 -47.81
C PRO A 280 -18.67 6.45 -46.95
N ARG A 281 -17.89 5.40 -47.25
CA ARG A 281 -17.88 4.19 -46.41
C ARG A 281 -17.03 4.44 -45.16
N ILE A 282 -17.62 4.17 -43.98
CA ILE A 282 -17.01 4.50 -42.70
C ILE A 282 -15.66 3.82 -42.48
N GLY A 283 -15.47 2.60 -42.99
CA GLY A 283 -14.20 1.86 -42.86
C GLY A 283 -12.99 2.59 -43.43
N HIS A 284 -13.14 3.27 -44.58
CA HIS A 284 -12.04 4.07 -45.16
C HIS A 284 -11.77 5.31 -44.32
N LEU A 285 -12.81 5.99 -43.84
CA LEU A 285 -12.66 7.16 -43.00
C LEU A 285 -11.95 6.84 -41.67
N LEU A 286 -12.27 5.70 -41.05
CA LEU A 286 -11.57 5.24 -39.84
C LEU A 286 -10.09 4.94 -40.13
N LYS A 287 -9.79 4.29 -41.26
CA LYS A 287 -8.41 3.95 -41.63
C LYS A 287 -7.58 5.16 -42.03
N ASP A 288 -8.15 6.11 -42.75
CA ASP A 288 -7.38 7.19 -43.38
C ASP A 288 -7.31 8.45 -42.53
N VAL A 289 -8.36 8.74 -41.75
CA VAL A 289 -8.48 9.95 -40.91
C VAL A 289 -8.26 9.62 -39.44
N TRP A 290 -9.02 8.67 -38.89
CA TRP A 290 -8.97 8.40 -37.44
C TRP A 290 -7.65 7.80 -36.98
N SER A 291 -7.05 6.88 -37.75
CA SER A 291 -5.79 6.24 -37.39
C SER A 291 -4.60 7.20 -37.30
N LYS A 292 -4.68 8.36 -37.98
CA LYS A 292 -3.63 9.37 -38.04
C LYS A 292 -3.91 10.59 -37.17
N THR A 293 -5.09 10.66 -36.53
CA THR A 293 -5.45 11.83 -35.73
C THR A 293 -4.75 11.81 -34.37
N GLU A 294 -4.09 12.91 -34.04
CA GLU A 294 -3.52 13.12 -32.71
C GLU A 294 -4.61 13.25 -31.64
N ILE A 295 -4.32 12.77 -30.42
CA ILE A 295 -5.26 12.80 -29.28
C ILE A 295 -5.84 14.20 -29.03
N GLY A 296 -5.02 15.24 -29.13
CA GLY A 296 -5.44 16.64 -28.96
C GLY A 296 -6.40 17.16 -30.04
N GLN A 297 -6.49 16.48 -31.18
CA GLN A 297 -7.29 16.88 -32.33
C GLN A 297 -8.59 16.08 -32.49
N ILE A 298 -8.81 15.02 -31.70
CA ILE A 298 -9.99 14.13 -31.82
C ILE A 298 -11.31 14.90 -31.79
N ASN A 299 -11.42 15.94 -30.95
CA ASN A 299 -12.62 16.77 -30.88
C ASN A 299 -12.92 17.50 -32.20
N LYS A 300 -11.89 17.84 -32.98
CA LYS A 300 -11.99 18.57 -34.26
C LYS A 300 -12.38 17.67 -35.43
N ILE A 301 -12.31 16.34 -35.30
CA ILE A 301 -12.75 15.42 -36.35
C ILE A 301 -14.25 15.60 -36.57
N LEU A 302 -14.64 15.99 -37.79
CA LEU A 302 -16.05 16.14 -38.13
C LEU A 302 -16.70 14.77 -38.32
N THR A 303 -17.95 14.64 -37.87
CA THR A 303 -18.77 13.48 -38.22
C THR A 303 -19.12 13.60 -39.70
N PRO A 304 -18.75 12.62 -40.56
CA PRO A 304 -19.05 12.67 -41.98
C PRO A 304 -20.56 12.59 -42.18
N LYS A 305 -21.08 13.38 -43.13
CA LYS A 305 -22.46 13.23 -43.60
C LYS A 305 -22.52 12.03 -44.54
N ILE A 306 -22.93 10.88 -44.02
CA ILE A 306 -23.11 9.66 -44.80
C ILE A 306 -24.42 9.79 -45.59
N LYS A 307 -24.38 9.52 -46.88
CA LYS A 307 -25.52 9.69 -47.79
C LYS A 307 -25.76 8.43 -48.62
N LEU A 308 -27.02 8.26 -49.01
CA LEU A 308 -27.41 7.36 -50.10
C LEU A 308 -27.22 8.11 -51.42
N ILE A 309 -26.42 7.54 -52.32
CA ILE A 309 -26.22 8.08 -53.67
C ILE A 309 -26.66 7.05 -54.71
N PRO A 310 -27.16 7.47 -55.89
CA PRO A 310 -27.48 6.54 -56.96
C PRO A 310 -26.22 5.81 -57.42
N LYS A 311 -26.28 4.47 -57.47
CA LYS A 311 -25.18 3.65 -57.95
C LYS A 311 -24.97 3.94 -59.44
N ARG A 312 -23.86 4.61 -59.79
CA ARG A 312 -23.48 4.82 -61.20
C ARG A 312 -23.24 3.46 -61.85
N LYS A 313 -23.94 3.17 -62.95
CA LYS A 313 -23.64 2.02 -63.81
C LYS A 313 -22.27 2.23 -64.46
N PHE A 314 -21.19 1.89 -63.76
CA PHE A 314 -19.97 1.52 -64.44
C PHE A 314 -20.21 0.13 -65.05
N HIS A 315 -20.26 0.05 -66.37
CA HIS A 315 -20.13 -1.21 -67.08
C HIS A 315 -18.72 -1.76 -66.84
N SER A 316 -18.46 -2.38 -65.69
CA SER A 316 -17.31 -3.25 -65.52
C SER A 316 -17.69 -4.65 -65.98
N LYS A 317 -17.20 -4.98 -67.17
CA LYS A 317 -17.21 -6.33 -67.71
C LYS A 317 -16.25 -7.17 -66.86
N GLY A 318 -16.80 -8.17 -66.17
CA GLY A 318 -16.08 -9.42 -65.93
C GLY A 318 -15.49 -9.66 -64.54
N SER A 319 -15.87 -10.83 -64.02
CA SER A 319 -15.12 -11.70 -63.11
C SER A 319 -15.12 -11.35 -61.62
N GLY A 320 -16.11 -11.90 -60.93
CA GLY A 320 -16.01 -12.18 -59.51
C GLY A 320 -14.96 -13.25 -59.20
N LYS A 321 -14.30 -13.06 -58.07
CA LYS A 321 -13.96 -14.09 -57.09
C LYS A 321 -13.81 -13.39 -55.74
N GLU A 322 -14.81 -13.55 -54.90
CA GLU A 322 -14.69 -13.30 -53.46
C GLU A 322 -13.79 -14.37 -52.84
N GLY A 323 -12.87 -13.91 -51.99
CA GLY A 323 -12.51 -14.58 -50.75
C GLY A 323 -11.67 -15.85 -50.84
N ARG A 324 -10.34 -15.70 -50.91
CA ARG A 324 -9.42 -16.45 -50.04
C ARG A 324 -8.01 -15.85 -50.04
N GLU A 325 -7.53 -15.57 -48.83
CA GLU A 325 -6.11 -15.47 -48.44
C GLU A 325 -5.26 -14.33 -49.05
N SER A 326 -5.37 -13.15 -48.44
CA SER A 326 -4.22 -12.26 -48.26
C SER A 326 -3.31 -12.83 -47.16
N LYS A 327 -2.63 -13.95 -47.45
CA LYS A 327 -1.41 -14.33 -46.74
C LYS A 327 -0.23 -13.78 -47.53
N GLU A 328 0.57 -12.97 -46.84
CA GLU A 328 2.00 -12.81 -47.08
C GLU A 328 2.42 -12.28 -48.46
N LEU A 329 2.30 -10.96 -48.62
CA LEU A 329 3.31 -10.18 -49.35
C LEU A 329 4.08 -9.29 -48.37
N LEU A 330 4.68 -9.91 -47.35
CA LEU A 330 5.91 -9.41 -46.77
C LEU A 330 7.04 -10.11 -47.53
N GLN A 331 7.29 -9.66 -48.77
CA GLN A 331 8.53 -10.00 -49.44
C GLN A 331 9.65 -9.48 -48.55
N ALA A 332 10.51 -10.39 -48.09
CA ALA A 332 11.65 -10.12 -47.23
C ALA A 332 12.45 -8.93 -47.78
N VAL A 333 12.29 -7.76 -47.16
CA VAL A 333 13.15 -6.62 -47.42
C VAL A 333 14.47 -6.97 -46.75
N ASN A 334 15.45 -7.33 -47.58
CA ASN A 334 16.79 -7.70 -47.14
C ASN A 334 17.31 -6.61 -46.17
N PRO A 335 17.73 -6.95 -44.93
CA PRO A 335 18.25 -5.97 -43.97
C PRO A 335 19.38 -5.12 -44.56
N LEU A 336 20.17 -5.70 -45.48
CA LEU A 336 21.19 -5.01 -46.25
C LEU A 336 20.62 -3.94 -47.19
N ALA A 337 19.44 -4.14 -47.77
CA ALA A 337 18.79 -3.15 -48.64
C ALA A 337 18.26 -1.94 -47.84
N ILE A 338 17.79 -2.16 -46.60
CA ILE A 338 17.39 -1.09 -45.69
C ILE A 338 18.61 -0.32 -45.21
N LEU A 339 19.70 -1.02 -44.86
CA LEU A 339 20.96 -0.38 -44.46
C LEU A 339 21.56 0.43 -45.62
N LEU A 340 21.53 -0.08 -46.85
CA LEU A 340 22.00 0.64 -48.04
C LEU A 340 21.13 1.86 -48.34
N LEU A 341 19.80 1.75 -48.24
CA LEU A 341 18.89 2.91 -48.35
C LEU A 341 19.18 3.96 -47.28
N PHE A 342 19.44 3.53 -46.04
CA PHE A 342 19.77 4.43 -44.94
C PHE A 342 21.12 5.11 -45.15
N ILE A 343 22.14 4.38 -45.60
CA ILE A 343 23.45 4.95 -45.95
C ILE A 343 23.31 5.93 -47.12
N ILE A 344 22.51 5.61 -48.14
CA ILE A 344 22.24 6.52 -49.27
C ILE A 344 21.56 7.80 -48.77
N ILE A 345 20.58 7.70 -47.87
CA ILE A 345 19.89 8.87 -47.28
C ILE A 345 20.84 9.69 -46.41
N VAL A 346 21.69 9.05 -45.60
CA VAL A 346 22.68 9.75 -44.78
C VAL A 346 23.73 10.43 -45.66
N VAL A 347 24.21 9.77 -46.71
CA VAL A 347 25.19 10.33 -47.66
C VAL A 347 24.59 11.46 -48.49
N THR A 348 23.33 11.37 -48.93
CA THR A 348 22.67 12.49 -49.60
C THR A 348 22.48 13.66 -48.63
N VAL A 349 21.99 13.43 -47.42
CA VAL A 349 21.88 14.48 -46.40
C VAL A 349 23.25 15.11 -46.13
N PHE A 350 24.33 14.34 -46.03
CA PHE A 350 25.69 14.87 -45.79
C PHE A 350 26.30 15.59 -47.00
N LEU A 351 26.05 15.12 -48.23
CA LEU A 351 26.48 15.79 -49.47
C LEU A 351 25.73 17.12 -49.69
N PHE A 352 24.46 17.20 -49.26
CA PHE A 352 23.67 18.43 -49.26
C PHE A 352 23.88 19.30 -47.99
N HIS A 353 24.62 18.81 -46.98
CA HIS A 353 24.99 19.56 -45.76
C HIS A 353 26.23 20.46 -45.94
N LYS A 354 26.83 20.52 -47.13
CA LYS A 354 27.70 21.64 -47.50
C LYS A 354 26.80 22.82 -47.84
N PRO A 355 27.03 24.03 -47.29
CA PRO A 355 26.03 25.07 -47.33
C PRO A 355 25.81 25.51 -48.77
N MET A 356 24.65 25.14 -49.33
CA MET A 356 24.06 25.79 -50.50
C MET A 356 23.61 27.21 -50.15
N SER A 357 24.40 27.94 -49.36
CA SER A 357 24.20 29.37 -49.09
C SER A 357 25.01 30.25 -50.04
N SER A 358 26.04 29.72 -50.74
CA SER A 358 26.88 30.56 -51.62
C SER A 358 26.59 30.42 -53.12
N VAL A 359 25.99 29.33 -53.61
CA VAL A 359 25.82 29.11 -55.06
C VAL A 359 24.45 29.57 -55.59
N VAL A 360 23.41 29.59 -54.75
CA VAL A 360 22.05 29.98 -55.18
C VAL A 360 21.80 31.49 -55.05
N VAL A 361 22.62 32.20 -54.25
CA VAL A 361 22.44 33.65 -54.03
C VAL A 361 23.07 34.51 -55.14
N GLU A 362 23.95 33.97 -55.98
CA GLU A 362 24.62 34.76 -57.03
C GLU A 362 23.96 34.73 -58.42
N ALA A 363 22.82 34.03 -58.60
CA ALA A 363 22.23 33.85 -59.93
C ALA A 363 20.71 34.00 -60.03
N ILE A 364 20.09 34.90 -59.24
CA ILE A 364 18.67 35.23 -59.44
C ILE A 364 18.45 36.75 -59.46
N PRO A 365 17.90 37.33 -60.54
CA PRO A 365 17.63 38.77 -60.64
C PRO A 365 16.58 39.25 -59.63
N ALA A 366 16.64 40.55 -59.31
CA ALA A 366 15.86 41.28 -58.31
C ALA A 366 14.33 41.37 -58.54
N TYR A 367 13.66 40.27 -58.87
CA TYR A 367 12.19 40.22 -58.96
C TYR A 367 11.62 38.86 -58.52
N ILE A 368 11.91 38.45 -57.28
CA ILE A 368 11.19 37.37 -56.62
C ILE A 368 10.72 37.85 -55.24
N SER A 369 9.41 37.78 -55.04
CA SER A 369 8.63 38.23 -53.88
C SER A 369 9.20 37.81 -52.51
N GLU A 370 9.16 38.71 -51.53
CA GLU A 370 9.43 38.48 -50.08
C GLU A 370 8.75 37.21 -49.54
N SER A 371 7.61 36.82 -50.11
CA SER A 371 6.87 35.62 -49.73
C SER A 371 7.64 34.33 -50.00
N LEU A 372 8.44 34.26 -51.06
CA LEU A 372 9.22 33.06 -51.41
C LEU A 372 10.46 32.92 -50.53
N LEU A 373 11.05 34.03 -50.07
CA LEU A 373 12.16 34.01 -49.12
C LEU A 373 11.71 33.52 -47.74
N LEU A 374 10.54 33.97 -47.27
CA LEU A 374 9.95 33.51 -46.01
C LEU A 374 9.57 32.02 -46.05
N MET A 375 8.98 31.56 -47.16
CA MET A 375 8.68 30.14 -47.37
C MET A 375 9.95 29.28 -47.39
N TYR A 376 11.03 29.79 -47.97
CA TYR A 376 12.31 29.09 -47.99
C TYR A 376 12.97 29.05 -46.61
N GLN A 377 12.94 30.15 -45.84
CA GLN A 377 13.43 30.17 -44.47
C GLN A 377 12.64 29.25 -43.55
N ASP A 378 11.31 29.23 -43.65
CA ASP A 378 10.44 28.35 -42.88
C ASP A 378 10.63 26.87 -43.24
N PHE A 379 10.86 26.59 -44.52
CA PHE A 379 11.22 25.25 -44.98
C PHE A 379 12.58 24.81 -44.41
N CYS A 380 13.58 25.71 -44.39
CA CYS A 380 14.90 25.41 -43.84
C CYS A 380 14.87 25.19 -42.33
N THR A 381 14.11 25.97 -41.56
CA THR A 381 13.96 25.77 -40.11
C THR A 381 13.22 24.48 -39.79
N HIS A 382 12.19 24.13 -40.56
CA HIS A 382 11.51 22.84 -40.41
C HIS A 382 12.42 21.67 -40.74
N LEU A 383 13.26 21.80 -41.76
CA LEU A 383 14.23 20.76 -42.11
C LEU A 383 15.28 20.60 -41.00
N GLN A 384 15.78 21.70 -40.42
CA GLN A 384 16.73 21.70 -39.30
C GLN A 384 16.16 20.97 -38.07
N ASN A 385 14.90 21.27 -37.72
CA ASN A 385 14.22 20.62 -36.58
C ASN A 385 14.02 19.10 -36.79
N ILE A 386 13.76 18.67 -38.02
CA ILE A 386 13.64 17.25 -38.36
C ILE A 386 15.01 16.57 -38.23
N VAL A 387 16.08 17.21 -38.69
CA VAL A 387 17.45 16.69 -38.55
C VAL A 387 17.85 16.55 -37.07
N ASP A 388 17.54 17.55 -36.24
CA ASP A 388 17.83 17.49 -34.79
C ASP A 388 17.05 16.38 -34.09
N MET A 389 15.77 16.18 -34.45
CA MET A 389 14.96 15.08 -33.94
C MET A 389 15.51 13.71 -34.34
N LEU A 390 15.99 13.58 -35.58
CA LEU A 390 16.61 12.33 -36.07
C LEU A 390 17.96 12.08 -35.38
N CYS A 391 18.74 13.13 -35.10
CA CYS A 391 20.01 13.02 -34.40
C CYS A 391 19.81 12.63 -32.92
N HIS A 392 18.80 13.22 -32.26
CA HIS A 392 18.45 12.88 -30.89
C HIS A 392 17.94 11.44 -30.75
N THR A 393 17.08 11.00 -31.66
CA THR A 393 16.58 9.61 -31.67
C THR A 393 17.69 8.60 -31.99
N PHE A 394 18.64 8.96 -32.85
CA PHE A 394 19.83 8.15 -33.12
C PHE A 394 20.73 8.03 -31.87
N ASN A 395 20.97 9.12 -31.14
CA ASN A 395 21.76 9.08 -29.90
C ASN A 395 21.10 8.21 -28.83
N LEU A 396 19.78 8.29 -28.66
CA LEU A 396 19.03 7.42 -27.75
C LEU A 396 19.13 5.93 -28.14
N LEU A 397 19.09 5.63 -29.44
CA LEU A 397 19.28 4.26 -29.93
C LEU A 397 20.70 3.75 -29.68
N MET A 398 21.72 4.60 -29.86
CA MET A 398 23.11 4.25 -29.56
C MET A 398 23.33 4.04 -28.06
N GLU A 399 22.70 4.86 -27.20
CA GLU A 399 22.76 4.70 -25.74
C GLU A 399 22.04 3.42 -25.28
N PHE A 400 20.94 3.05 -25.94
CA PHE A 400 20.22 1.81 -25.69
C PHE A 400 21.05 0.57 -26.10
N TRP A 401 21.74 0.63 -27.24
CA TRP A 401 22.61 -0.46 -27.71
C TRP A 401 23.90 -0.58 -26.89
N GLY A 402 24.46 0.54 -26.42
CA GLY A 402 25.63 0.55 -25.53
C GLY A 402 25.38 -0.02 -24.12
N ARG A 403 24.12 -0.30 -23.76
CA ARG A 403 23.75 -1.01 -22.52
C ARG A 403 23.49 -2.51 -22.73
N ILE A 404 23.45 -2.97 -23.98
CA ILE A 404 23.15 -4.36 -24.36
C ILE A 404 24.43 -5.13 -24.75
N VAL A 405 25.51 -4.43 -25.07
CA VAL A 405 26.89 -4.96 -25.23
C VAL A 405 27.66 -4.66 -23.95
#